data_AF-A0A533XES9-F1
#
_entry.id   AF-A0A533XES9-F1
#
_cell.length_a   1.000
_cell.length_b   1.000
_cell.length_c   1.000
_cell.angle_alpha   90.00
_cell.angle_beta   90.00
_cell.angle_gamma   90.00
#
_symmetry.space_group_name_H-M   'P 1'
#
loop_
_entity.id
_entity.type
_entity.pdbx_description
1 polymer ?
#
loop_
_entity_poly.entity_id
_entity_poly.type
_entity_poly.pdbx_seq_one_letter_code
_entity_poly.pdbx_strand_id
1 'polypeptide(L)'
;FRNLASEGVVLSGAMLKTLWATYLQSAHEAISRYQDDAAINSLTFDRHEERTAVEVFLKGLKLATDVFLEDPLWVPMLSNWSRVAGAVPDIFDRLIEAVEQDHAWDPKAEDAQLRR
;
A
#
# COMPACT_ATOMS: atom_id res chain seq x y z
N PHE A 1 1.19 -10.92 2.23
CA PHE A 1 0.62 -12.28 2.14
C PHE A 1 0.93 -12.96 0.81
N ARG A 2 0.60 -12.36 -0.33
CA ARG A 2 0.85 -12.97 -1.66
C ARG A 2 2.31 -13.32 -1.97
N ASN A 3 3.29 -12.47 -1.64
CA ASN A 3 4.71 -12.78 -1.88
C ASN A 3 5.14 -14.07 -1.18
N LEU A 4 4.81 -14.19 0.11
CA LEU A 4 5.06 -15.41 0.88
C LEU A 4 4.33 -16.62 0.27
N ALA A 5 3.06 -16.44 -0.15
CA ALA A 5 2.32 -17.51 -0.82
C ALA A 5 2.96 -17.92 -2.16
N SER A 6 3.50 -16.98 -2.95
CA SER A 6 4.22 -17.28 -4.19
C SER A 6 5.58 -17.95 -3.96
N GLU A 7 6.17 -17.75 -2.77
CA GLU A 7 7.36 -18.47 -2.30
C GLU A 7 7.01 -19.87 -1.72
N GLY A 8 5.73 -20.27 -1.74
CA GLY A 8 5.28 -21.58 -1.26
C GLY A 8 4.87 -21.63 0.22
N VAL A 9 4.82 -20.47 0.90
CA VAL A 9 4.39 -20.41 2.31
C VAL A 9 2.87 -20.56 2.39
N VAL A 10 2.41 -21.56 3.15
CA VAL A 10 0.99 -21.81 3.38
C VAL A 10 0.46 -20.90 4.49
N LEU A 11 -0.27 -19.85 4.10
CA LEU A 11 -0.89 -18.90 5.03
C LEU A 11 -2.33 -19.31 5.36
N SER A 12 -2.49 -20.23 6.31
CA SER A 12 -3.82 -20.67 6.76
C SER A 12 -4.51 -19.65 7.67
N GLY A 13 -5.85 -19.71 7.75
CA GLY A 13 -6.60 -18.85 8.68
C GLY A 13 -6.19 -19.01 10.15
N ALA A 14 -5.76 -20.21 10.56
CA ALA A 14 -5.22 -20.43 11.91
C ALA A 14 -3.88 -19.70 12.11
N MET A 15 -2.97 -19.79 11.13
CA MET A 15 -1.69 -19.08 11.15
C MET A 15 -1.89 -17.56 11.21
N LEU A 16 -2.85 -17.02 10.45
CA LEU A 16 -3.17 -15.60 10.45
C LEU A 16 -3.74 -15.14 11.81
N LYS A 17 -4.58 -15.95 12.46
CA LYS A 17 -5.05 -15.68 13.83
C LYS A 17 -3.91 -15.67 14.84
N THR A 18 -2.97 -16.60 14.72
CA THR A 18 -1.75 -16.60 15.55
C THR A 18 -0.93 -15.34 15.31
N LEU A 19 -0.73 -14.93 14.04
CA LEU A 19 -0.04 -13.69 13.69
C LEU A 19 -0.69 -12.47 14.35
N TRP A 20 -2.03 -12.37 14.34
CA TRP A 20 -2.74 -11.27 15.01
C TRP A 20 -2.47 -11.22 16.51
N ALA A 21 -2.51 -12.39 17.18
CA ALA A 21 -2.27 -12.48 18.62
C ALA A 21 -0.82 -12.14 18.97
N THR A 22 0.15 -12.67 18.20
CA THR A 22 1.57 -12.36 18.38
C THR A 22 1.86 -10.89 18.13
N TYR A 23 1.29 -10.29 17.08
CA TYR A 23 1.40 -8.85 16.83
C TYR A 23 0.92 -8.03 18.03
N LEU A 24 -0.28 -8.35 18.55
CA LEU A 24 -0.85 -7.60 19.68
C LEU A 24 0.02 -7.71 20.94
N GLN A 25 0.56 -8.90 21.21
CA GLN A 25 1.47 -9.12 22.34
C GLN A 25 2.76 -8.31 22.16
N SER A 26 3.42 -8.40 21.00
CA SER A 26 4.65 -7.66 20.72
C SER A 26 4.44 -6.15 20.74
N ALA A 27 3.29 -5.67 20.26
CA ALA A 27 2.94 -4.26 20.29
C ALA A 27 2.76 -3.75 21.72
N HIS A 28 2.09 -4.52 22.60
CA HIS A 28 1.98 -4.16 24.01
C HIS A 28 3.33 -4.08 24.72
N GLU A 29 4.22 -5.03 24.44
CA GLU A 29 5.58 -5.03 24.96
C GLU A 29 6.37 -3.81 24.48
N ALA A 30 6.27 -3.47 23.18
CA ALA A 30 6.90 -2.30 22.61
C ALA A 30 6.40 -1.00 23.25
N ILE A 31 5.09 -0.81 23.38
CA ILE A 31 4.50 0.36 24.02
C ILE A 31 5.03 0.52 25.45
N SER A 32 5.08 -0.58 26.21
CA SER A 32 5.54 -0.54 27.60
C SER A 32 7.01 -0.15 27.66
N ARG A 33 7.84 -0.74 26.78
CA ARG A 33 9.27 -0.45 26.70
C ARG A 33 9.55 1.01 26.33
N TYR A 34 8.84 1.56 25.34
CA TYR A 34 9.05 2.94 24.91
C TYR A 34 8.46 3.95 25.90
N GLN A 35 7.40 3.59 26.63
CA GLN A 35 6.94 4.38 27.76
C GLN A 35 8.02 4.50 28.84
N ASP A 36 8.66 3.38 29.20
CA ASP A 36 9.72 3.35 30.22
C ASP A 36 10.95 4.14 29.75
N ASP A 37 11.34 3.98 28.48
CA ASP A 37 12.45 4.73 27.88
C ASP A 37 12.18 6.23 27.83
N ALA A 38 10.96 6.64 27.45
CA ALA A 38 10.56 8.04 27.46
C ALA A 38 10.58 8.63 28.88
N ALA A 39 10.12 7.86 29.88
CA ALA A 39 10.16 8.27 31.28
C ALA A 39 11.59 8.51 31.79
N ILE A 40 12.54 7.65 31.40
CA ILE A 40 13.96 7.81 31.73
C ILE A 40 14.55 9.06 31.06
N ASN A 41 14.19 9.31 29.81
CA ASN A 41 14.71 10.42 29.01
C ASN A 41 13.92 11.73 29.18
N SER A 42 12.95 11.79 30.10
CA SER A 42 12.06 12.95 30.28
C SER A 42 11.32 13.37 29.00
N LEU A 43 11.04 12.41 28.12
CA LEU A 43 10.25 12.61 26.91
C LEU A 43 8.76 12.38 27.20
N THR A 44 7.90 13.10 26.49
CA THR A 44 6.45 12.87 26.55
C THR A 44 6.10 11.65 25.70
N PHE A 45 5.30 10.74 26.26
CA PHE A 45 4.84 9.54 25.58
C PHE A 45 3.33 9.36 25.78
N ASP A 46 2.56 9.42 24.70
CA ASP A 46 1.12 9.22 24.74
C ASP A 46 0.78 7.73 24.56
N ARG A 47 0.59 7.04 25.69
CA ARG A 47 0.21 5.62 25.69
C ARG A 47 -1.15 5.36 25.03
N HIS A 48 -2.08 6.32 25.09
CA HIS A 48 -3.41 6.14 24.52
C HIS A 48 -3.33 6.17 23.01
N GLU A 49 -2.67 7.18 22.44
CA GLU A 49 -2.44 7.31 21.01
C GLU A 49 -1.73 6.08 20.44
N GLU A 50 -0.67 5.61 21.09
CA GLU A 50 0.07 4.41 20.69
C GLU A 50 -0.80 3.15 20.68
N ARG A 51 -1.65 2.95 21.70
CA ARG A 51 -2.60 1.83 21.72
C ARG A 51 -3.62 1.95 20.59
N THR A 52 -4.13 3.15 20.33
CA THR A 52 -5.08 3.38 19.23
C THR A 52 -4.45 3.06 17.89
N ALA A 53 -3.19 3.46 17.66
CA ALA A 53 -2.46 3.12 16.44
C ALA A 53 -2.32 1.60 16.25
N VAL A 54 -1.99 0.86 17.32
CA VAL A 54 -1.89 -0.61 17.31
C VAL A 54 -3.23 -1.26 16.94
N GLU A 55 -4.34 -0.79 17.53
CA GLU A 55 -5.68 -1.29 17.25
C GLU A 55 -6.12 -1.02 15.80
N VAL A 56 -5.85 0.18 15.29
CA VAL A 56 -6.15 0.56 13.91
C VAL A 56 -5.36 -0.31 12.93
N PHE A 57 -4.07 -0.51 13.19
CA PHE A 57 -3.25 -1.39 12.35
C PHE A 57 -3.74 -2.84 12.39
N LEU A 58 -4.11 -3.36 13.57
CA LEU A 58 -4.68 -4.70 13.69
C LEU A 58 -5.99 -4.86 12.90
N LYS A 59 -6.84 -3.83 12.87
CA LYS A 59 -8.05 -3.82 12.03
C LYS A 59 -7.69 -3.89 10.55
N GLY A 60 -6.73 -3.08 10.11
CA GLY A 60 -6.21 -3.13 8.74
C GLY A 60 -5.63 -4.49 8.36
N LEU A 61 -4.89 -5.11 9.28
CA LEU A 61 -4.34 -6.45 9.11
C LEU A 61 -5.44 -7.49 8.90
N LYS A 62 -6.51 -7.45 9.73
CA LYS A 62 -7.68 -8.34 9.61
C LYS A 62 -8.38 -8.20 8.26
N LEU A 63 -8.66 -6.96 7.85
CA LEU A 63 -9.24 -6.67 6.54
C LEU A 63 -8.39 -7.24 5.40
N ALA A 64 -7.07 -7.01 5.43
CA ALA A 64 -6.17 -7.51 4.40
C ALA A 64 -6.08 -9.05 4.38
N THR A 65 -6.14 -9.70 5.54
CA THR A 65 -6.16 -11.17 5.62
C THR A 65 -7.47 -11.77 5.15
N ASP A 66 -8.60 -11.13 5.44
CA ASP A 66 -9.92 -11.60 5.00
C ASP A 66 -10.00 -11.56 3.47
N VAL A 67 -9.59 -10.44 2.87
CA VAL A 67 -9.49 -10.30 1.40
C VAL A 67 -8.55 -11.36 0.81
N PHE A 68 -7.41 -11.61 1.45
CA PHE A 68 -6.46 -12.62 0.98
C PHE A 68 -7.02 -14.05 1.07
N LEU A 69 -7.81 -14.37 2.10
CA LEU A 69 -8.43 -15.69 2.27
C LEU A 69 -9.58 -15.89 1.28
N GLU A 70 -10.33 -14.84 0.95
CA GLU A 70 -11.41 -14.87 -0.03
C GLU A 70 -10.89 -15.06 -1.46
N ASP A 71 -9.93 -14.23 -1.86
CA ASP A 71 -9.27 -14.36 -3.15
C ASP A 71 -7.77 -13.99 -3.06
N PRO A 72 -6.90 -15.00 -2.92
CA PRO A 72 -5.45 -14.81 -2.86
C PRO A 72 -4.86 -14.14 -4.09
N LEU A 73 -5.57 -14.17 -5.24
CA LEU A 73 -5.10 -13.78 -6.57
C LEU A 73 -5.75 -12.49 -7.12
N TRP A 74 -6.80 -11.95 -6.48
CA TRP A 74 -7.65 -10.87 -7.02
C TRP A 74 -6.93 -9.59 -7.44
N VAL A 75 -6.01 -9.05 -6.63
CA VAL A 75 -5.29 -7.81 -6.99
C VAL A 75 -4.16 -8.16 -7.97
N PRO A 76 -4.16 -7.66 -9.22
CA PRO A 76 -3.01 -7.82 -10.10
C PRO A 76 -1.78 -7.23 -9.39
N MET A 77 -0.66 -7.98 -9.33
CA MET A 77 0.61 -7.32 -9.02
C MET A 77 0.73 -6.16 -10.00
N LEU A 78 0.99 -4.95 -9.47
CA LEU A 78 1.17 -3.68 -10.19
C LEU A 78 1.27 -3.90 -11.70
N SER A 79 0.32 -3.34 -12.47
CA SER A 79 0.25 -3.41 -13.93
C SER A 79 1.65 -3.51 -14.50
N ASN A 80 2.06 -4.72 -14.84
CA ASN A 80 3.42 -4.94 -15.30
C ASN A 80 3.55 -4.11 -16.57
N TRP A 81 4.29 -3.00 -16.56
CA TRP A 81 4.53 -2.24 -17.78
C TRP A 81 5.18 -3.11 -18.85
N SER A 82 5.87 -4.19 -18.47
CA SER A 82 6.32 -5.24 -19.42
C SER A 82 5.17 -6.06 -20.01
N ARG A 83 4.05 -6.25 -19.30
CA ARG A 83 2.82 -6.84 -19.86
C ARG A 83 2.12 -5.87 -20.80
N VAL A 84 2.07 -4.58 -20.44
CA VAL A 84 1.52 -3.53 -21.32
C VAL A 84 2.38 -3.40 -22.58
N ALA A 85 3.70 -3.30 -22.43
CA ALA A 85 4.65 -3.28 -23.55
C ALA A 85 4.64 -4.58 -24.38
N GLY A 86 4.40 -5.73 -23.74
CA GLY A 86 4.21 -6.99 -24.47
C GLY A 86 2.91 -7.04 -25.27
N ALA A 87 1.84 -6.41 -24.79
CA ALA A 87 0.54 -6.36 -25.46
C ALA A 87 0.45 -5.22 -26.49
N VAL A 88 1.14 -4.11 -26.25
CA VAL A 88 1.21 -2.90 -27.07
C VAL A 88 2.69 -2.50 -27.20
N PRO A 89 3.40 -3.05 -28.21
CA PRO A 89 4.85 -2.88 -28.35
C PRO A 89 5.32 -1.43 -28.49
N ASP A 90 4.48 -0.56 -29.05
CA ASP A 90 4.73 0.85 -29.35
C ASP A 90 4.20 1.81 -28.27
N ILE A 91 3.75 1.29 -27.12
CA ILE A 91 3.08 2.10 -26.09
C ILE A 91 3.94 3.25 -25.57
N PHE A 92 5.26 3.05 -25.47
CA PHE A 92 6.17 4.08 -24.99
C PHE A 92 6.38 5.19 -26.03
N ASP A 93 6.47 4.83 -27.30
CA ASP A 93 6.57 5.80 -28.40
C ASP A 93 5.31 6.66 -28.47
N ARG A 94 4.13 6.04 -28.35
CA ARG A 94 2.84 6.73 -28.31
C ARG A 94 2.69 7.66 -27.10
N LEU A 95 3.23 7.28 -25.94
CA LEU A 95 3.23 8.13 -24.75
C LEU A 95 4.12 9.35 -24.94
N ILE A 96 5.32 9.17 -25.51
CA ILE A 96 6.22 10.27 -25.84
C ILE A 96 5.54 11.22 -26.83
N GLU A 97 4.95 10.68 -27.90
CA GLU A 97 4.27 11.48 -28.91
C GLU A 97 3.10 12.28 -28.31
N ALA A 98 2.31 11.68 -27.43
CA ALA A 98 1.21 12.37 -26.75
C ALA A 98 1.71 13.54 -25.86
N VAL A 99 2.84 13.38 -25.18
CA VAL A 99 3.45 14.45 -24.37
C VAL A 99 4.01 15.57 -25.25
N GLU A 100 4.64 15.24 -26.37
CA GLU A 100 5.12 16.24 -27.33
C GLU A 100 3.95 17.02 -27.97
N GLN A 101 2.85 16.34 -28.28
CA GLN A 101 1.63 16.96 -28.78
C GLN A 101 0.99 17.90 -27.74
N ASP A 102 0.94 17.50 -26.47
CA ASP A 102 0.45 18.34 -25.36
C ASP A 102 1.36 19.56 -25.12
N HIS A 103 2.68 19.39 -25.24
CA HIS A 103 3.61 20.52 -25.15
C HIS A 103 3.49 21.48 -26.34
N ALA A 104 3.25 20.95 -27.54
CA ALA A 104 3.01 21.75 -28.74
C ALA A 104 1.61 22.40 -28.76
N TRP A 105 0.70 21.97 -27.89
CA TRP A 105 -0.64 22.52 -27.78
C TRP A 105 -0.58 23.91 -27.12
N ASP A 106 -0.96 24.94 -27.88
CA ASP A 106 -1.11 26.31 -27.39
C ASP A 106 -2.59 26.61 -27.08
N PRO A 107 -3.02 26.56 -25.81
CA PRO A 107 -4.41 26.81 -25.44
C PRO A 107 -4.91 28.23 -25.80
N LYS A 108 -4.01 29.21 -25.99
CA LYS A 108 -4.41 30.59 -26.32
C LYS A 108 -4.75 30.79 -27.79
N ALA A 109 -4.22 29.94 -28.68
CA ALA A 109 -4.53 29.97 -30.11
C ALA A 109 -5.95 29.43 -30.38
N GLU A 110 -6.38 28.41 -29.63
CA GLU A 110 -7.67 27.74 -29.78
C GLU A 110 -8.84 28.63 -29.31
N ASP A 111 -8.66 29.34 -28.19
CA ASP A 111 -9.61 30.33 -27.67
C ASP A 111 -9.86 31.51 -28.63
N ALA A 112 -8.86 31.86 -29.46
CA ALA A 112 -8.98 32.90 -30.48
C ALA A 112 -9.74 32.44 -31.74
N GLN A 113 -9.79 31.13 -32.00
CA GLN A 113 -10.57 30.51 -33.07
C GLN A 113 -12.03 30.27 -32.69
N LEU A 114 -12.32 29.99 -31.41
CA LEU A 114 -13.69 29.83 -30.89
C LEU A 114 -14.46 31.14 -30.70
N ARG A 115 -13.77 32.28 -30.63
CA ARG A 115 -14.36 33.63 -30.49
C ARG A 115 -14.59 34.36 -31.81
N ARG A 116 -14.50 33.66 -32.96
CA ARG A 116 -14.82 34.19 -34.29
C ARG A 116 -16.15 33.68 -34.81
#